data_AF-M1C7A4-F1
#
_entry.id   AF-M1C7A4-F1
#
_cell.length_a   1.000
_cell.length_b   1.000
_cell.length_c   1.000
_cell.angle_alpha   90.00
_cell.angle_beta   90.00
_cell.angle_gamma   90.00
#
_symmetry.space_group_name_H-M   'P 1'
#
loop_
_entity.id
_entity.type
_entity.pdbx_description
1 polymer ?
#
loop_
_entity_poly.entity_id
_entity_poly.type
_entity_poly.pdbx_seq_one_letter_code
_entity_poly.pdbx_strand_id
1 'polypeptide(L)'
;MTLLAISSTLPFNTLLAWKHSHRRHHANTGSLENDEVYIPRFKSKLRWYYKYLNNPLGRVFVLAFTLTFAWPLYLMFNISGKKYERFTCHYDPNSPLYSNRERMQIYISDAGVIATTYVLYRLAMTQGLTWVLCIYGVPLLIVNGFIVLITLMHHTHASLPHYDSSEWDYLRGALATVDRDYGILNKVFHNVTDTHVLHHIFSYISHYHAMEATNAIKPLLGDYYQVDDTPIIKAMWRDTKECIYVEKDEGSQGRGVYWYKNKL
;
A
#
# COMPACT_ATOMS: atom_id res chain seq x y z
N MET A 1 -9.16 4.68 -8.82
CA MET A 1 -9.08 6.14 -9.08
C MET A 1 -9.29 6.98 -7.80
N THR A 2 -9.79 6.38 -6.71
CA THR A 2 -10.08 7.02 -5.42
C THR A 2 -8.84 7.41 -4.59
N LEU A 3 -7.84 6.52 -4.46
CA LEU A 3 -6.58 6.86 -3.77
C LEU A 3 -5.76 7.93 -4.53
N LEU A 4 -5.91 7.99 -5.85
CA LEU A 4 -5.31 9.04 -6.69
C LEU A 4 -5.96 10.41 -6.43
N ALA A 5 -7.25 10.47 -6.07
CA ALA A 5 -7.92 11.73 -5.72
C ALA A 5 -7.35 12.32 -4.42
N ILE A 6 -7.05 11.48 -3.42
CA ILE A 6 -6.41 11.87 -2.15
C ILE A 6 -4.98 12.40 -2.39
N SER A 7 -4.29 11.82 -3.38
CA SER A 7 -2.90 12.15 -3.73
C SER A 7 -2.76 13.32 -4.73
N SER A 8 -3.79 13.61 -5.52
CA SER A 8 -3.75 14.55 -6.66
C SER A 8 -3.62 16.03 -6.28
N THR A 9 -3.76 16.38 -5.00
CA THR A 9 -3.65 17.76 -4.50
C THR A 9 -2.22 18.15 -4.14
N LEU A 10 -1.26 17.21 -4.16
CA LEU A 10 0.13 17.47 -3.80
C LEU A 10 1.07 17.21 -5.00
N PRO A 11 1.74 18.26 -5.52
CA PRO A 11 2.59 18.19 -6.72
C PRO A 11 3.87 17.36 -6.55
N PHE A 12 4.08 16.75 -5.37
CA PHE A 12 5.20 15.84 -5.11
C PHE A 12 4.94 14.40 -5.51
N ASN A 13 3.69 14.03 -5.81
CA ASN A 13 3.40 12.66 -6.13
C ASN A 13 3.86 12.39 -7.55
N THR A 14 4.66 11.33 -7.68
CA THR A 14 5.00 10.65 -8.92
C THR A 14 3.74 10.08 -9.56
N LEU A 15 2.75 10.92 -9.86
CA LEU A 15 1.36 10.51 -10.08
C LEU A 15 1.29 9.43 -11.16
N LEU A 16 2.09 9.58 -12.21
CA LEU A 16 2.16 8.62 -13.30
C LEU A 16 2.99 7.38 -12.92
N ALA A 17 4.12 7.57 -12.25
CA ALA A 17 4.97 6.48 -11.79
C ALA A 17 4.24 5.57 -10.78
N TRP A 18 3.62 6.17 -9.75
CA TRP A 18 2.77 5.47 -8.80
C TRP A 18 1.49 4.91 -9.44
N LYS A 19 0.82 5.63 -10.35
CA LYS A 19 -0.30 5.05 -11.12
C LYS A 19 0.11 3.75 -11.80
N HIS A 20 1.31 3.71 -12.39
CA HIS A 20 1.80 2.52 -13.06
C HIS A 20 2.11 1.41 -12.08
N SER A 21 2.90 1.65 -11.02
CA SER A 21 3.21 0.60 -10.02
C SER A 21 1.97 0.12 -9.27
N HIS A 22 1.07 1.02 -8.90
CA HIS A 22 -0.24 0.69 -8.31
C HIS A 22 -1.09 -0.19 -9.24
N ARG A 23 -1.09 0.05 -10.56
CA ARG A 23 -1.77 -0.83 -11.51
C ARG A 23 -1.20 -2.26 -11.49
N ARG A 24 0.12 -2.43 -11.34
CA ARG A 24 0.73 -3.77 -11.23
C ARG A 24 0.37 -4.42 -9.91
N HIS A 25 0.34 -3.67 -8.82
CA HIS A 25 -0.16 -4.16 -7.53
C HIS A 25 -1.59 -4.69 -7.66
N HIS A 26 -2.51 -3.91 -8.23
CA HIS A 26 -3.89 -4.33 -8.50
C HIS A 26 -3.99 -5.57 -9.37
N ALA A 27 -3.11 -5.70 -10.38
CA ALA A 27 -3.08 -6.87 -11.25
C ALA A 27 -2.52 -8.14 -10.58
N ASN A 28 -1.79 -8.01 -9.47
CA ASN A 28 -1.04 -9.11 -8.84
C ASN A 28 -1.25 -9.21 -7.32
N THR A 29 -2.28 -8.57 -6.77
CA THR A 29 -2.48 -8.48 -5.32
C THR A 29 -2.51 -9.87 -4.71
N GLY A 30 -1.84 -10.05 -3.57
CA GLY A 30 -1.81 -11.33 -2.85
C GLY A 30 -0.93 -12.42 -3.48
N SER A 31 -0.28 -12.17 -4.62
CA SER A 31 0.74 -13.07 -5.18
C SER A 31 2.07 -12.90 -4.44
N LEU A 32 2.65 -14.01 -3.98
CA LEU A 32 3.96 -14.01 -3.32
C LEU A 32 5.12 -13.69 -4.28
N GLU A 33 4.94 -13.94 -5.57
CA GLU A 33 5.96 -13.73 -6.61
C GLU A 33 5.77 -12.43 -7.37
N ASN A 34 4.52 -11.95 -7.53
CA ASN A 34 4.19 -10.90 -8.50
C ASN A 34 3.54 -9.65 -7.90
N ASP A 35 3.09 -9.64 -6.65
CA ASP A 35 2.65 -8.39 -6.01
C ASP A 35 3.83 -7.39 -5.97
N GLU A 36 3.54 -6.09 -5.93
CA GLU A 36 4.53 -5.02 -6.05
C GLU A 36 4.93 -4.39 -4.73
N VAL A 37 4.13 -4.52 -3.66
CA VAL A 37 4.34 -3.71 -2.46
C VAL A 37 3.99 -4.40 -1.14
N TYR A 38 3.00 -5.28 -1.11
CA TYR A 38 2.55 -5.97 0.12
C TYR A 38 2.90 -7.46 0.10
N ILE A 39 4.11 -7.80 -0.36
CA ILE A 39 4.61 -9.18 -0.30
C ILE A 39 5.11 -9.50 1.12
N PRO A 40 4.44 -10.39 1.86
CA PRO A 40 4.91 -10.81 3.17
C PRO A 40 6.21 -11.60 3.07
N ARG A 41 6.97 -11.63 4.16
CA ARG A 41 8.21 -12.41 4.22
C ARG A 41 7.91 -13.83 4.69
N PHE A 42 8.63 -14.81 4.14
CA PHE A 42 8.73 -16.14 4.76
C PHE A 42 9.53 -16.07 6.06
N LYS A 43 9.24 -16.97 7.01
CA LYS A 43 9.97 -17.07 8.28
C LYS A 43 11.49 -17.13 8.09
N SER A 44 11.95 -17.90 7.10
CA SER A 44 13.37 -18.07 6.75
C SER A 44 14.06 -16.80 6.23
N LYS A 45 13.29 -15.78 5.84
CA LYS A 45 13.78 -14.49 5.32
C LYS A 45 13.63 -13.34 6.33
N LEU A 46 13.14 -13.62 7.54
CA LEU A 46 13.07 -12.62 8.60
C LEU A 46 14.47 -12.18 9.02
N ARG A 47 14.64 -10.87 9.18
CA ARG A 47 15.90 -10.30 9.64
C ARG A 47 16.03 -10.48 11.15
N TRP A 48 17.26 -10.58 11.64
CA TRP A 48 17.58 -10.81 13.06
C TRP A 48 16.90 -9.80 14.00
N TYR A 49 16.74 -8.55 13.56
CA TYR A 49 16.17 -7.48 14.39
C TYR A 49 14.68 -7.65 14.70
N TYR A 50 13.94 -8.48 13.96
CA TYR A 50 12.50 -8.70 14.23
C TYR A 50 12.26 -9.24 15.64
N LYS A 51 13.17 -10.08 16.16
CA LYS A 51 13.08 -10.61 17.53
C LYS A 51 13.17 -9.51 18.58
N TYR A 52 14.00 -8.49 18.33
CA TYR A 52 14.19 -7.36 19.23
C TYR A 52 13.10 -6.31 19.11
N LEU A 53 12.49 -6.16 17.93
CA LEU A 53 11.39 -5.21 17.70
C LEU A 53 10.01 -5.79 18.06
N ASN A 54 9.88 -7.08 18.34
CA ASN A 54 8.61 -7.72 18.69
C ASN A 54 8.20 -7.49 20.16
N ASN A 55 8.18 -6.24 20.60
CA ASN A 55 7.71 -5.80 21.91
C ASN A 55 6.92 -4.48 21.76
N PRO A 56 6.22 -3.99 22.80
CA PRO A 56 5.39 -2.79 22.68
C PRO A 56 6.14 -1.54 22.15
N LEU A 57 7.34 -1.24 22.66
CA LEU A 57 8.13 -0.08 22.20
C LEU A 57 8.63 -0.28 20.77
N GLY A 58 9.08 -1.50 20.44
CA GLY A 58 9.48 -1.86 19.08
C GLY A 58 8.33 -1.69 18.08
N ARG A 59 7.10 -2.03 18.46
CA ARG A 59 5.91 -1.82 17.60
C ARG A 59 5.59 -0.34 17.39
N VAL A 60 5.66 0.48 18.44
CA VAL A 60 5.51 1.94 18.29
C VAL A 60 6.54 2.48 17.31
N PHE A 61 7.81 2.06 17.44
CA PHE A 61 8.87 2.46 16.53
C PHE A 61 8.61 1.99 15.09
N VAL A 62 8.23 0.72 14.89
CA VAL A 62 7.93 0.16 13.55
C VAL A 62 6.76 0.91 12.91
N LEU A 63 5.68 1.16 13.64
CA LEU A 63 4.52 1.91 13.13
C LEU A 63 4.89 3.36 12.80
N ALA A 64 5.57 4.08 13.70
CA ALA A 64 6.00 5.45 13.47
C ALA A 64 6.94 5.56 12.26
N PHE A 65 7.91 4.65 12.15
CA PHE A 65 8.81 4.59 11.02
C PHE A 65 8.05 4.29 9.72
N THR A 66 7.12 3.34 9.76
CA THR A 66 6.34 2.93 8.57
C THR A 66 5.48 4.09 8.07
N LEU A 67 4.70 4.72 8.95
CA LEU A 67 3.81 5.83 8.57
C LEU A 67 4.56 7.10 8.15
N THR A 68 5.82 7.28 8.56
CA THR A 68 6.61 8.47 8.24
C THR A 68 7.50 8.27 7.01
N PHE A 69 8.17 7.12 6.91
CA PHE A 69 9.27 6.90 5.96
C PHE A 69 8.99 5.81 4.93
N ALA A 70 7.98 4.94 5.09
CA ALA A 70 7.77 3.85 4.14
C ALA A 70 7.48 4.36 2.72
N TRP A 71 6.65 5.40 2.58
CA TRP A 71 6.32 5.99 1.29
C TRP A 71 7.54 6.54 0.52
N PRO A 72 8.32 7.51 1.06
CA PRO A 72 9.47 8.02 0.34
C PRO A 72 10.52 6.94 0.07
N LEU A 73 10.75 6.01 1.01
CA LEU A 73 11.70 4.91 0.81
C LEU A 73 11.21 3.88 -0.22
N TYR A 74 9.90 3.66 -0.34
CA TYR A 74 9.32 2.83 -1.39
C TYR A 74 9.53 3.47 -2.77
N LEU A 75 9.28 4.77 -2.90
CA LEU A 75 9.50 5.48 -4.16
C LEU A 75 10.98 5.50 -4.57
N MET A 76 11.89 5.80 -3.63
CA MET A 76 13.32 5.93 -3.93
C MET A 76 14.06 4.60 -4.05
N PHE A 77 13.69 3.60 -3.26
CA PHE A 77 14.50 2.38 -3.07
C PHE A 77 13.70 1.07 -3.15
N ASN A 78 12.39 1.14 -3.42
CA ASN A 78 11.50 -0.02 -3.48
C ASN A 78 11.57 -0.93 -2.24
N ILE A 79 11.74 -0.35 -1.04
CA ILE A 79 12.12 -1.09 0.19
C ILE A 79 11.12 -2.20 0.61
N SER A 80 9.83 -1.97 0.39
CA SER A 80 8.75 -2.93 0.66
C SER A 80 8.36 -3.77 -0.57
N GLY A 81 8.85 -3.41 -1.75
CA GLY A 81 8.35 -3.98 -3.00
C GLY A 81 9.00 -5.27 -3.44
N LYS A 82 8.55 -5.75 -4.60
CA LYS A 82 9.13 -6.89 -5.30
C LYS A 82 10.62 -6.67 -5.55
N LYS A 83 11.40 -7.73 -5.35
CA LYS A 83 12.82 -7.71 -5.69
C LYS A 83 12.99 -7.95 -7.19
N TYR A 84 13.72 -7.07 -7.85
CA TYR A 84 14.12 -7.21 -9.23
C TYR A 84 15.63 -7.43 -9.33
N GLU A 85 16.09 -7.86 -10.51
CA GLU A 85 17.51 -8.14 -10.79
C GLU A 85 18.40 -6.89 -10.76
N ARG A 86 17.80 -5.69 -10.86
CA ARG A 86 18.49 -4.40 -10.78
C ARG A 86 17.88 -3.50 -9.71
N PHE A 87 18.62 -2.45 -9.37
CA PHE A 87 18.10 -1.37 -8.55
C PHE A 87 16.78 -0.85 -9.12
N THR A 88 15.79 -0.74 -8.23
CA THR A 88 14.41 -0.39 -8.59
C THR A 88 14.04 0.90 -7.87
N CYS A 89 13.63 1.88 -8.67
CA CYS A 89 13.28 3.20 -8.22
C CYS A 89 12.08 3.69 -9.05
N HIS A 90 11.15 4.39 -8.42
CA HIS A 90 9.98 4.91 -9.12
C HIS A 90 10.32 6.10 -10.03
N TYR A 91 11.45 6.77 -9.78
CA TYR A 91 12.00 7.90 -10.56
C TYR A 91 13.00 7.46 -11.64
N ASP A 92 13.18 6.16 -11.88
CA ASP A 92 13.99 5.66 -13.00
C ASP A 92 13.04 5.27 -14.15
N PRO A 93 13.02 5.99 -15.28
CA PRO A 93 12.20 5.63 -16.44
C PRO A 93 12.52 4.25 -17.01
N ASN A 94 13.70 3.70 -16.73
CA ASN A 94 14.11 2.35 -17.15
C ASN A 94 14.00 1.33 -16.00
N SER A 95 13.33 1.70 -14.90
CA SER A 95 13.01 0.80 -13.81
C SER A 95 12.22 -0.41 -14.31
N PRO A 96 12.46 -1.62 -13.75
CA PRO A 96 11.72 -2.82 -14.13
C PRO A 96 10.22 -2.77 -13.76
N LEU A 97 9.78 -1.75 -13.01
CA LEU A 97 8.37 -1.45 -12.75
C LEU A 97 7.60 -1.09 -14.04
N TYR A 98 8.29 -0.55 -15.05
CA TYR A 98 7.67 0.08 -16.20
C TYR A 98 7.97 -0.64 -17.52
N SER A 99 6.96 -0.73 -18.37
CA SER A 99 7.13 -1.14 -19.75
C SER A 99 7.69 0.00 -20.61
N ASN A 100 8.24 -0.34 -21.78
CA ASN A 100 8.78 0.65 -22.72
C ASN A 100 7.78 1.76 -23.09
N ARG A 101 6.47 1.43 -23.13
CA ARG A 101 5.41 2.38 -23.50
C ARG A 101 5.11 3.41 -22.42
N GLU A 102 5.50 3.16 -21.17
CA GLU A 102 5.18 4.03 -20.03
C GLU A 102 6.33 4.98 -19.69
N ARG A 103 7.54 4.73 -20.19
CA ARG A 103 8.74 5.51 -19.85
C ARG A 103 8.58 7.00 -20.08
N MET A 104 7.90 7.39 -21.16
CA MET A 104 7.61 8.81 -21.45
C MET A 104 6.79 9.47 -20.32
N GLN A 105 5.84 8.75 -19.74
CA GLN A 105 5.04 9.24 -18.61
C GLN A 105 5.90 9.40 -17.35
N ILE A 106 6.94 8.57 -17.18
CA ILE A 106 7.87 8.69 -16.06
C ILE A 106 8.73 9.94 -16.23
N TYR A 107 9.29 10.18 -17.41
CA TYR A 107 10.03 11.42 -17.70
C TYR A 107 9.20 12.67 -17.42
N ILE A 108 7.91 12.67 -17.83
CA ILE A 108 6.98 13.79 -17.54
C ILE A 108 6.78 13.95 -16.03
N SER A 109 6.59 12.83 -15.32
CA SER A 109 6.44 12.84 -13.86
C SER A 109 7.67 13.41 -13.16
N ASP A 110 8.87 12.99 -13.57
CA ASP A 110 10.13 13.43 -12.97
C ASP A 110 10.39 14.91 -13.24
N ALA A 111 10.08 15.39 -14.45
CA ALA A 111 10.13 16.82 -14.77
C ALA A 111 9.19 17.64 -13.86
N GLY A 112 7.99 17.12 -13.57
CA GLY A 112 7.05 17.73 -12.62
C GLY A 112 7.59 17.79 -11.19
N VAL A 113 8.27 16.73 -10.73
CA VAL A 113 8.92 16.68 -9.41
C VAL A 113 10.05 17.71 -9.33
N ILE A 114 10.90 17.80 -10.37
CA ILE A 114 11.98 18.80 -10.44
C ILE A 114 11.42 20.23 -10.42
N ALA A 115 10.40 20.51 -11.24
CA ALA A 115 9.76 21.82 -11.31
C ALA A 115 9.15 22.22 -9.96
N THR A 116 8.45 21.30 -9.31
CA THR A 116 7.85 21.53 -7.98
C THR A 116 8.92 21.77 -6.92
N THR A 117 9.98 20.96 -6.93
CA THR A 117 11.12 21.13 -6.01
C THR A 117 11.77 22.50 -6.19
N TYR A 118 11.92 22.96 -7.44
CA TYR A 118 12.42 24.30 -7.72
C TYR A 118 11.50 25.41 -7.17
N VAL A 119 10.19 25.29 -7.35
CA VAL A 119 9.22 26.25 -6.78
C VAL A 119 9.32 26.28 -5.26
N LEU A 120 9.36 25.13 -4.59
CA LEU A 120 9.50 25.03 -3.15
C LEU A 120 10.83 25.62 -2.66
N TYR A 121 11.92 25.41 -3.40
CA TYR A 121 13.20 26.05 -3.13
C TYR A 121 13.09 27.58 -3.20
N ARG A 122 12.45 28.14 -4.23
CA ARG A 122 12.23 29.59 -4.34
C ARG A 122 11.35 30.14 -3.21
N LEU A 123 10.33 29.39 -2.79
CA LEU A 123 9.51 29.74 -1.63
C LEU A 123 10.31 29.69 -0.33
N ALA A 124 11.18 28.69 -0.15
CA ALA A 124 12.03 28.59 1.04
C ALA A 124 13.02 29.76 1.12
N MET A 125 13.55 30.21 -0.02
CA MET A 125 14.43 31.38 -0.09
C MET A 125 13.74 32.71 0.19
N THR A 126 12.41 32.80 0.02
CA THR A 126 11.65 34.06 0.17
C THR A 126 10.85 34.13 1.47
N GLN A 127 10.20 33.03 1.87
CA GLN A 127 9.35 32.93 3.07
C GLN A 127 10.05 32.21 4.23
N GLY A 128 11.20 31.59 3.98
CA GLY A 128 11.95 30.78 4.95
C GLY A 128 11.59 29.29 4.89
N LEU A 129 12.55 28.45 5.28
CA LEU A 129 12.38 26.99 5.28
C LEU A 129 11.26 26.52 6.21
N THR A 130 11.17 27.10 7.42
CA THR A 130 10.14 26.75 8.40
C THR A 130 8.74 26.94 7.85
N TRP A 131 8.52 28.04 7.12
CA TRP A 131 7.23 28.33 6.49
C TRP A 131 6.85 27.25 5.47
N VAL A 132 7.79 26.87 4.59
CA VAL A 132 7.58 25.80 3.60
C VAL A 132 7.32 24.46 4.28
N LEU A 133 8.05 24.14 5.35
CA LEU A 133 7.83 22.90 6.09
C LEU A 133 6.43 22.88 6.74
N CYS A 134 5.97 23.98 7.33
CA CYS A 134 4.65 24.04 7.97
C CYS A 134 3.50 24.00 6.96
N ILE A 135 3.61 24.73 5.85
CA ILE A 135 2.52 24.86 4.87
C ILE A 135 2.49 23.69 3.87
N TYR A 136 3.64 23.12 3.55
CA TYR A 136 3.75 22.07 2.54
C TYR A 136 4.29 20.76 3.11
N GLY A 137 5.43 20.80 3.82
CA GLY A 137 6.12 19.60 4.30
C GLY A 137 5.27 18.73 5.25
N VAL A 138 4.69 19.34 6.29
CA VAL A 138 3.88 18.65 7.30
C VAL A 138 2.58 18.12 6.69
N PRO A 139 1.78 18.89 5.93
CA PRO A 139 0.62 18.36 5.23
C PRO A 139 0.97 17.21 4.26
N LEU A 140 2.07 17.32 3.51
CA LEU A 140 2.55 16.24 2.64
C LEU A 140 2.89 14.98 3.43
N LEU A 141 3.56 15.12 4.58
CA LEU A 141 3.88 13.99 5.45
C LEU A 141 2.61 13.31 5.98
N ILE A 142 1.59 14.09 6.38
CA ILE A 142 0.30 13.58 6.84
C ILE A 142 -0.40 12.79 5.72
N VAL A 143 -0.46 13.33 4.51
CA VAL A 143 -1.06 12.63 3.36
C VAL A 143 -0.30 11.35 3.03
N ASN A 144 1.03 11.38 3.03
CA ASN A 144 1.85 10.18 2.83
C ASN A 144 1.57 9.13 3.91
N GLY A 145 1.44 9.56 5.17
CA GLY A 145 1.07 8.70 6.28
C GLY A 145 -0.31 8.06 6.10
N PHE A 146 -1.30 8.81 5.62
CA PHE A 146 -2.62 8.25 5.30
C PHE A 146 -2.59 7.27 4.14
N ILE A 147 -1.84 7.56 3.07
CA ILE A 147 -1.66 6.61 1.96
C ILE A 147 -1.12 5.29 2.51
N VAL A 148 -0.01 5.33 3.26
CA VAL A 148 0.59 4.13 3.86
C VAL A 148 -0.36 3.44 4.83
N LEU A 149 -1.08 4.19 5.67
CA LEU A 149 -2.03 3.63 6.61
C LEU A 149 -3.13 2.85 5.90
N ILE A 150 -3.77 3.45 4.89
CA ILE A 150 -4.84 2.80 4.13
C ILE A 150 -4.25 1.56 3.46
N THR A 151 -3.20 1.69 2.67
CA THR A 151 -2.69 0.56 1.90
C THR A 151 -2.10 -0.54 2.80
N LEU A 152 -1.51 -0.22 3.96
CA LEU A 152 -1.06 -1.25 4.91
C LEU A 152 -2.24 -2.04 5.49
N MET A 153 -3.28 -1.35 5.95
CA MET A 153 -4.37 -1.96 6.70
C MET A 153 -5.31 -2.80 5.85
N HIS A 154 -5.47 -2.46 4.58
CA HIS A 154 -6.35 -3.23 3.70
C HIS A 154 -5.64 -4.45 3.07
N HIS A 155 -4.31 -4.52 3.18
CA HIS A 155 -3.49 -5.61 2.65
C HIS A 155 -2.79 -6.46 3.72
N THR A 156 -2.90 -6.07 5.00
CA THR A 156 -2.26 -6.77 6.12
C THR A 156 -3.30 -7.13 7.16
N HIS A 157 -3.72 -8.39 7.17
CA HIS A 157 -4.62 -8.94 8.16
C HIS A 157 -4.49 -10.46 8.22
N ALA A 158 -4.69 -11.06 9.40
CA ALA A 158 -4.45 -12.50 9.59
C ALA A 158 -5.41 -13.40 8.80
N SER A 159 -6.59 -12.88 8.42
CA SER A 159 -7.56 -13.58 7.55
C SER A 159 -7.31 -13.43 6.06
N LEU A 160 -6.25 -12.71 5.65
CA LEU A 160 -5.92 -12.56 4.23
C LEU A 160 -4.96 -13.66 3.78
N PRO A 161 -5.39 -14.51 2.83
CA PRO A 161 -4.51 -15.50 2.23
C PRO A 161 -3.51 -14.82 1.30
N HIS A 162 -2.34 -15.43 1.17
CA HIS A 162 -1.37 -15.12 0.12
C HIS A 162 -1.15 -16.38 -0.70
N TYR A 163 -0.91 -16.21 -1.99
CA TYR A 163 -0.88 -17.32 -2.93
C TYR A 163 0.47 -17.39 -3.63
N ASP A 164 1.02 -18.59 -3.75
CA ASP A 164 2.06 -18.85 -4.74
C ASP A 164 1.44 -19.04 -6.13
N SER A 165 2.30 -19.09 -7.14
CA SER A 165 1.93 -19.22 -8.55
C SER A 165 1.05 -20.44 -8.90
N SER A 166 0.96 -21.46 -8.03
CA SER A 166 0.12 -22.64 -8.26
C SER A 166 -1.37 -22.42 -7.92
N GLU A 167 -1.69 -21.46 -7.06
CA GLU A 167 -3.06 -21.16 -6.61
C GLU A 167 -3.51 -19.74 -6.95
N TRP A 168 -2.58 -18.85 -7.29
CA TRP A 168 -2.92 -17.46 -7.56
C TRP A 168 -3.69 -17.31 -8.86
N ASP A 169 -4.82 -16.62 -8.79
CA ASP A 169 -5.54 -16.04 -9.92
C ASP A 169 -5.96 -14.61 -9.56
N TYR A 170 -6.39 -13.85 -10.58
CA TYR A 170 -6.76 -12.44 -10.41
C TYR A 170 -7.84 -12.23 -9.35
N LEU A 171 -8.89 -13.06 -9.32
CA LEU A 171 -10.03 -12.86 -8.43
C LEU A 171 -9.66 -13.22 -6.99
N ARG A 172 -8.93 -14.32 -6.77
CA ARG A 172 -8.39 -14.68 -5.46
C ARG A 172 -7.47 -13.59 -4.91
N GLY A 173 -6.62 -13.04 -5.78
CA GLY A 173 -5.75 -11.93 -5.43
C GLY A 173 -6.52 -10.66 -5.05
N ALA A 174 -7.51 -10.27 -5.85
CA ALA A 174 -8.34 -9.10 -5.58
C ALA A 174 -9.15 -9.22 -4.27
N LEU A 175 -9.63 -10.42 -3.95
CA LEU A 175 -10.35 -10.74 -2.71
C LEU A 175 -9.42 -10.89 -1.49
N ALA A 176 -8.09 -10.95 -1.68
CA ALA A 176 -7.11 -10.94 -0.59
C ALA A 176 -6.89 -9.52 -0.04
N THR A 177 -7.97 -8.80 0.19
CA THR A 177 -8.02 -7.47 0.81
C THR A 177 -9.17 -7.38 1.80
N VAL A 178 -9.14 -6.44 2.73
CA VAL A 178 -10.16 -6.29 3.79
C VAL A 178 -10.64 -4.85 3.86
N ASP A 179 -11.96 -4.66 3.90
CA ASP A 179 -12.56 -3.35 4.16
C ASP A 179 -12.56 -3.03 5.65
N ARG A 180 -12.42 -1.74 5.97
CA ARG A 180 -12.37 -1.25 7.35
C ARG A 180 -13.15 0.04 7.52
N ASP A 181 -13.80 0.16 8.66
CA ASP A 181 -14.44 1.40 9.09
C ASP A 181 -13.46 2.32 9.84
N TYR A 182 -13.13 3.47 9.25
CA TYR A 182 -12.33 4.52 9.88
C TYR A 182 -13.23 5.66 10.42
N GLY A 183 -14.54 5.45 10.47
CA GLY A 183 -15.54 6.40 10.93
C GLY A 183 -15.65 7.61 10.00
N ILE A 184 -15.47 8.82 10.55
CA ILE A 184 -15.57 10.05 9.75
C ILE A 184 -14.54 10.11 8.61
N LEU A 185 -13.41 9.41 8.76
CA LEU A 185 -12.36 9.37 7.75
C LEU A 185 -12.78 8.61 6.50
N ASN A 186 -13.79 7.73 6.54
CA ASN A 186 -14.30 7.09 5.32
C ASN A 186 -14.74 8.16 4.32
N LYS A 187 -15.50 9.17 4.78
CA LYS A 187 -15.94 10.28 3.94
C LYS A 187 -14.78 11.13 3.44
N VAL A 188 -13.78 11.41 4.30
CA VAL A 188 -12.57 12.16 3.92
C VAL A 188 -11.78 11.44 2.84
N PHE A 189 -11.74 10.10 2.90
CA PHE A 189 -11.05 9.26 1.93
C PHE A 189 -11.97 8.73 0.82
N HIS A 190 -13.13 9.37 0.61
CA HIS A 190 -14.08 9.02 -0.44
C HIS A 190 -14.50 7.53 -0.44
N ASN A 191 -14.70 7.00 0.76
CA ASN A 191 -15.08 5.62 1.07
C ASN A 191 -14.08 4.57 0.56
N VAL A 192 -12.83 4.93 0.27
CA VAL A 192 -11.85 3.92 -0.16
C VAL A 192 -11.56 2.91 0.93
N THR A 193 -11.78 3.25 2.21
CA THR A 193 -11.52 2.38 3.35
C THR A 193 -12.59 1.31 3.52
N ASP A 194 -13.84 1.62 3.19
CA ASP A 194 -15.01 0.73 3.26
C ASP A 194 -15.51 0.25 1.88
N THR A 195 -14.69 0.45 0.84
CA THR A 195 -14.90 -0.12 -0.50
C THR A 195 -13.59 -0.60 -1.14
N HIS A 196 -12.57 -0.94 -0.35
CA HIS A 196 -11.25 -1.31 -0.87
C HIS A 196 -11.28 -2.65 -1.60
N VAL A 197 -12.04 -3.63 -1.10
CA VAL A 197 -12.25 -4.92 -1.76
C VAL A 197 -12.82 -4.71 -3.17
N LEU A 198 -13.88 -3.90 -3.28
CA LEU A 198 -14.44 -3.50 -4.57
C LEU A 198 -13.40 -2.79 -5.44
N HIS A 199 -12.61 -1.88 -4.86
CA HIS A 199 -11.55 -1.18 -5.57
C HIS A 199 -10.48 -2.13 -6.11
N HIS A 200 -10.28 -3.32 -5.54
CA HIS A 200 -9.40 -4.34 -6.11
C HIS A 200 -10.05 -5.15 -7.23
N ILE A 201 -11.31 -5.51 -7.07
CA ILE A 201 -12.08 -6.23 -8.11
C ILE A 201 -12.30 -5.33 -9.34
N PHE A 202 -12.55 -4.04 -9.13
CA PHE A 202 -12.84 -3.06 -10.18
C PHE A 202 -12.03 -1.77 -9.96
N SER A 203 -10.71 -1.81 -10.10
CA SER A 203 -9.80 -0.68 -9.84
C SER A 203 -10.02 0.61 -10.63
N TYR A 204 -10.80 0.52 -11.72
CA TYR A 204 -11.23 1.64 -12.54
C TYR A 204 -12.54 2.29 -12.07
N ILE A 205 -13.24 1.70 -11.09
CA ILE A 205 -14.48 2.26 -10.56
C ILE A 205 -14.23 3.63 -9.95
N SER A 206 -15.18 4.54 -10.17
CA SER A 206 -15.16 5.84 -9.53
C SER A 206 -15.74 5.74 -8.11
N HIS A 207 -15.20 6.54 -7.20
CA HIS A 207 -15.68 6.63 -5.83
C HIS A 207 -17.15 7.05 -5.72
N TYR A 208 -17.69 7.74 -6.73
CA TYR A 208 -19.10 8.16 -6.76
C TYR A 208 -20.09 6.98 -6.71
N HIS A 209 -19.71 5.82 -7.27
CA HIS A 209 -20.56 4.61 -7.27
C HIS A 209 -19.93 3.44 -6.50
N ALA A 210 -18.82 3.67 -5.80
CA ALA A 210 -18.12 2.60 -5.09
C ALA A 210 -19.00 1.99 -4.00
N MET A 211 -19.64 2.81 -3.15
CA MET A 211 -20.53 2.28 -2.10
C MET A 211 -21.73 1.51 -2.67
N GLU A 212 -22.32 2.01 -3.75
CA GLU A 212 -23.45 1.35 -4.43
C GLU A 212 -23.04 -0.04 -4.93
N ALA A 213 -21.91 -0.12 -5.65
CA ALA A 213 -21.41 -1.38 -6.16
C ALA A 213 -20.94 -2.33 -5.04
N THR A 214 -20.32 -1.82 -3.98
CA THR A 214 -19.96 -2.62 -2.79
C THR A 214 -21.18 -3.30 -2.20
N ASN A 215 -22.27 -2.54 -1.98
CA ASN A 215 -23.50 -3.09 -1.43
C ASN A 215 -24.13 -4.15 -2.34
N ALA A 216 -23.95 -4.03 -3.65
CA ALA A 216 -24.44 -5.01 -4.63
C ALA A 216 -23.59 -6.30 -4.66
N ILE A 217 -22.26 -6.21 -4.52
CA ILE A 217 -21.38 -7.39 -4.63
C ILE A 217 -21.22 -8.15 -3.31
N LYS A 218 -21.35 -7.47 -2.16
CA LYS A 218 -21.18 -8.09 -0.84
C LYS A 218 -22.06 -9.33 -0.64
N PRO A 219 -23.38 -9.34 -0.94
CA PRO A 219 -24.20 -10.54 -0.81
C PRO A 219 -23.85 -11.64 -1.83
N LEU A 220 -23.26 -11.30 -2.98
CA LEU A 220 -22.84 -12.27 -3.99
C LEU A 220 -21.55 -12.99 -3.59
N LEU A 221 -20.64 -12.26 -2.94
CA LEU A 221 -19.36 -12.78 -2.47
C LEU A 221 -19.47 -13.55 -1.15
N GLY A 222 -20.47 -13.23 -0.32
CA GLY A 222 -20.72 -13.94 0.94
C GLY A 222 -19.48 -13.99 1.81
N ASP A 223 -19.07 -15.19 2.20
CA ASP A 223 -17.91 -15.43 3.08
C ASP A 223 -16.56 -15.00 2.47
N TYR A 224 -16.50 -14.78 1.16
CA TYR A 224 -15.30 -14.27 0.49
C TYR A 224 -15.12 -12.76 0.65
N TYR A 225 -16.15 -12.01 1.07
CA TYR A 225 -16.04 -10.58 1.33
C TYR A 225 -15.50 -10.32 2.73
N GLN A 226 -14.29 -9.77 2.84
CA GLN A 226 -13.64 -9.52 4.12
C GLN A 226 -13.94 -8.10 4.64
N VAL A 227 -14.39 -8.03 5.90
CA VAL A 227 -14.58 -6.77 6.64
C VAL A 227 -13.98 -6.91 8.03
N ASP A 228 -13.32 -5.87 8.52
CA ASP A 228 -12.88 -5.75 9.90
C ASP A 228 -13.28 -4.40 10.50
N ASP A 229 -14.31 -4.42 11.34
CA ASP A 229 -14.84 -3.23 12.04
C ASP A 229 -14.06 -2.88 13.32
N THR A 230 -12.91 -3.52 13.55
CA THR A 230 -12.05 -3.20 14.68
C THR A 230 -11.55 -1.75 14.56
N PRO A 231 -11.66 -0.92 15.62
CA PRO A 231 -11.18 0.46 15.58
C PRO A 231 -9.73 0.55 15.10
N ILE A 232 -9.47 1.45 14.15
CA ILE A 232 -8.23 1.42 13.35
C ILE A 232 -6.94 1.35 14.17
N ILE A 233 -6.86 2.05 15.31
CA ILE A 233 -5.68 2.01 16.18
C ILE A 233 -5.48 0.63 16.83
N LYS A 234 -6.57 -0.04 17.23
CA LYS A 234 -6.52 -1.41 17.75
C LYS A 234 -6.15 -2.39 16.64
N ALA A 235 -6.69 -2.19 15.44
CA ALA A 235 -6.43 -3.02 14.29
C ALA A 235 -4.96 -2.91 13.84
N MET A 236 -4.41 -1.70 13.75
CA MET A 236 -2.98 -1.44 13.50
C MET A 236 -2.09 -2.18 14.50
N TRP A 237 -2.42 -2.09 15.79
CA TRP A 237 -1.65 -2.76 16.84
C TRP A 237 -1.72 -4.28 16.73
N ARG A 238 -2.92 -4.82 16.50
CA ARG A 238 -3.16 -6.25 16.29
C ARG A 238 -2.37 -6.73 15.07
N ASP A 239 -2.55 -6.11 13.92
CA ASP A 239 -1.98 -6.63 12.67
C ASP A 239 -0.46 -6.52 12.64
N THR A 240 0.12 -5.47 13.23
CA THR A 240 1.58 -5.37 13.42
C THR A 240 2.14 -6.48 14.31
N LYS A 241 1.34 -7.00 15.24
CA LYS A 241 1.72 -8.11 16.12
C LYS A 241 1.48 -9.47 15.48
N GLU A 242 0.36 -9.65 14.80
CA GLU A 242 -0.11 -10.94 14.30
C GLU A 242 0.44 -11.27 12.90
N CYS A 243 0.75 -10.25 12.08
CA CYS A 243 1.18 -10.40 10.69
C CYS A 243 2.69 -10.20 10.51
N ILE A 244 3.51 -11.10 11.06
CA ILE A 244 4.98 -10.97 11.02
C ILE A 244 5.58 -11.63 9.77
N TYR A 245 5.15 -12.86 9.48
CA TYR A 245 5.63 -13.64 8.36
C TYR A 245 4.52 -14.56 7.87
N VAL A 246 4.68 -15.13 6.68
CA VAL A 246 3.76 -16.15 6.15
C VAL A 246 4.40 -17.54 6.13
N GLU A 247 3.56 -18.55 6.37
CA GLU A 247 3.86 -19.97 6.24
C GLU A 247 2.77 -20.64 5.42
N LYS A 248 3.15 -21.72 4.72
CA LYS A 248 2.23 -22.51 3.91
C LYS A 248 1.16 -23.12 4.82
N ASP A 249 -0.08 -23.18 4.32
CA ASP A 249 -1.18 -23.76 5.05
C ASP A 249 -1.00 -25.28 5.24
N GLU A 250 -0.69 -25.69 6.47
CA GLU A 250 -0.46 -27.10 6.86
C GLU A 250 -1.68 -27.99 6.61
N GLY A 251 -2.89 -27.42 6.66
CA GLY A 251 -4.14 -28.17 6.44
C GLY A 251 -4.51 -28.35 4.98
N SER A 252 -3.82 -27.65 4.07
CA SER A 252 -4.09 -27.72 2.64
C SER A 252 -3.18 -28.78 2.00
N GLN A 253 -3.76 -29.77 1.33
CA GLN A 253 -3.06 -30.86 0.66
C GLN A 253 -2.19 -30.36 -0.52
N GLY A 254 -1.08 -29.68 -0.22
CA GLY A 254 -0.14 -29.16 -1.22
C GLY A 254 -0.55 -27.84 -1.89
N ARG A 255 -1.73 -27.27 -1.60
CA ARG A 255 -2.18 -26.01 -2.21
C ARG A 255 -1.23 -24.86 -1.86
N GLY A 256 -0.92 -24.02 -2.83
CA GLY A 256 -0.10 -22.83 -2.71
C GLY A 256 -0.70 -21.68 -1.90
N VAL A 257 -1.35 -21.95 -0.77
CA VAL A 257 -1.97 -20.94 0.10
C VAL A 257 -1.10 -20.72 1.34
N TYR A 258 -0.91 -19.47 1.73
CA TYR A 258 -0.05 -19.04 2.82
C TYR A 258 -0.79 -18.07 3.73
N TRP A 259 -0.56 -18.21 5.03
CA TRP A 259 -1.22 -17.43 6.07
C TRP A 259 -0.22 -16.74 6.98
N TYR A 260 -0.60 -15.57 7.50
CA TYR A 260 0.22 -14.87 8.49
C TYR A 260 0.37 -15.67 9.78
N LYS A 261 1.56 -15.58 10.37
CA LYS A 261 1.94 -16.15 11.66
C LYS A 261 2.84 -15.16 12.42
N ASN A 262 2.94 -15.36 13.73
CA ASN A 262 3.61 -14.43 14.65
C ASN A 262 4.68 -15.09 15.56
N LYS A 263 4.87 -16.41 15.47
CA LYS A 263 5.77 -17.16 16.36
C LYS A 263 7.22 -17.10 15.85
N LEU A 264 8.00 -16.17 16.41
CA LEU A 264 9.41 -15.91 16.07
C LEU A 264 10.42 -16.94 16.62
#